data_AF-A0A355DN54-F1
#
_entry.id   AF-A0A355DN54-F1
#
_cell.length_a   1.000
_cell.length_b   1.000
_cell.length_c   1.000
_cell.angle_alpha   90.00
_cell.angle_beta   90.00
_cell.angle_gamma   90.00
#
_symmetry.space_group_name_H-M   'P 1'
#
loop_
_entity.id
_entity.type
_entity.pdbx_description
1 polymer ?
#
loop_
_entity_poly.entity_id
_entity_poly.type
_entity_poly.pdbx_seq_one_letter_code
_entity_poly.pdbx_strand_id
1 'polypeptide(L)'
;LFATMTNVNFSTKSFIEYIHQAIAHRETLKTQLQQATNTPLEWSDLANFTPDFEEDLVQQGKDIEYEFISKSASNVDIFSLKLTVTYGIKGMASYAFHAQELGQEDDRVYTFCHEALAAIHRQDLSLNDWVNMALKVGEMNFRAMELLDAGNTGT
;
A
#
# COMPACT_ATOMS: atom_id res chain seq x y z
N LEU A 1 4.11 0.82 4.87
CA LEU A 1 2.78 1.18 5.42
C LEU A 1 2.83 1.58 6.89
N PHE A 2 3.25 0.69 7.80
CA PHE A 2 3.27 0.95 9.25
C PHE A 2 4.06 2.23 9.64
N ALA A 3 5.23 2.46 9.02
CA ALA A 3 6.03 3.68 9.24
C ALA A 3 5.28 5.00 8.94
N THR A 4 4.19 4.96 8.17
CA THR A 4 3.37 6.15 7.81
C THR A 4 2.15 6.34 8.70
N MET A 5 2.04 5.60 9.81
CA MET A 5 1.00 5.80 10.81
C MET A 5 1.35 6.96 11.74
N THR A 6 0.31 7.57 12.30
CA THR A 6 0.42 8.66 13.27
C THR A 6 1.32 8.25 14.44
N ASN A 7 2.32 9.09 14.75
CA ASN A 7 3.27 8.91 15.85
C ASN A 7 4.18 7.67 15.76
N VAL A 8 4.43 7.13 14.54
CA VAL A 8 5.32 5.97 14.37
C VAL A 8 6.74 6.35 13.96
N ASN A 9 6.93 7.15 12.91
CA ASN A 9 8.26 7.51 12.43
C ASN A 9 8.33 8.98 12.00
N PHE A 10 9.33 9.69 12.51
CA PHE A 10 9.59 11.12 12.25
C PHE A 10 10.92 11.36 11.51
N SER A 11 11.63 10.29 11.13
CA SER A 11 12.93 10.36 10.46
C SER A 11 12.77 10.56 8.96
N THR A 12 13.05 11.76 8.47
CA THR A 12 13.10 12.05 7.02
C THR A 12 14.04 11.10 6.29
N LYS A 13 15.21 10.82 6.87
CA LYS A 13 16.21 9.91 6.30
C LYS A 13 15.62 8.51 6.06
N SER A 14 14.86 7.99 7.01
CA SER A 14 14.23 6.67 6.89
C SER A 14 13.23 6.62 5.74
N PHE A 15 12.45 7.68 5.53
CA PHE A 15 11.53 7.73 4.38
C PHE A 15 12.26 7.76 3.04
N ILE A 16 13.38 8.48 2.92
CA ILE A 16 14.21 8.47 1.71
C ILE A 16 14.75 7.06 1.44
N GLU A 17 15.25 6.37 2.47
CA GLU A 17 15.71 4.98 2.38
C GLU A 17 14.59 4.04 1.93
N TYR A 18 13.39 4.16 2.50
CA TYR A 18 12.23 3.34 2.12
C TYR A 18 11.77 3.59 0.68
N ILE A 19 11.84 4.83 0.20
CA ILE A 19 11.51 5.14 -1.20
C ILE A 19 12.51 4.45 -2.13
N HIS A 20 13.82 4.54 -1.85
CA HIS A 20 14.83 3.80 -2.62
C HIS A 20 14.61 2.29 -2.61
N GLN A 21 14.32 1.71 -1.44
CA GLN A 21 14.03 0.27 -1.31
C GLN A 21 12.79 -0.13 -2.12
N ALA A 22 11.71 0.64 -2.04
CA ALA A 22 10.48 0.37 -2.78
C ALA A 22 10.73 0.40 -4.30
N ILE A 23 11.51 1.36 -4.81
CA ILE A 23 11.91 1.42 -6.22
C ILE A 23 12.76 0.21 -6.60
N ALA A 24 13.75 -0.15 -5.78
CA ALA A 24 14.61 -1.32 -6.05
C ALA A 24 13.81 -2.63 -6.09
N HIS A 25 12.88 -2.83 -5.15
CA HIS A 25 11.98 -3.99 -5.15
C HIS A 25 11.08 -4.01 -6.39
N ARG A 26 10.52 -2.86 -6.80
CA ARG A 26 9.71 -2.75 -8.01
C ARG A 26 10.49 -3.12 -9.26
N GLU A 27 11.70 -2.58 -9.47
CA GLU A 27 12.50 -2.90 -10.66
C GLU A 27 12.96 -4.36 -10.68
N THR A 28 13.22 -4.94 -9.50
CA THR A 28 13.49 -6.38 -9.37
C THR A 28 12.28 -7.21 -9.83
N LEU A 29 11.07 -6.87 -9.35
CA LEU A 29 9.84 -7.54 -9.75
C LEU A 29 9.55 -7.39 -11.26
N LYS A 30 9.76 -6.20 -11.83
CA LYS A 30 9.61 -5.96 -13.28
C LYS A 30 10.54 -6.87 -14.09
N THR A 31 11.79 -7.00 -13.65
CA THR A 31 12.78 -7.88 -14.28
C THR A 31 12.37 -9.35 -14.20
N GLN A 32 11.94 -9.81 -13.02
CA GLN A 32 11.48 -11.19 -12.81
C GLN A 32 10.25 -11.50 -13.67
N LEU A 33 9.29 -10.59 -13.74
CA LEU A 33 8.09 -10.74 -14.58
C LEU A 33 8.47 -10.80 -16.06
N GLN A 34 9.33 -9.90 -16.55
CA GLN A 34 9.78 -9.92 -17.94
C GLN A 34 10.54 -11.20 -18.32
N GLN A 35 11.25 -11.82 -17.38
CA GLN A 35 11.90 -13.12 -17.58
C GLN A 35 10.92 -14.28 -17.56
N ALA A 36 9.87 -14.19 -16.72
CA ALA A 36 8.84 -15.22 -16.63
C ALA A 36 7.83 -15.16 -17.79
N THR A 37 7.59 -13.97 -18.34
CA THR A 37 6.68 -13.75 -19.47
C THR A 37 7.48 -13.56 -20.76
N ASN A 38 7.36 -14.49 -21.70
CA ASN A 38 8.00 -14.41 -23.03
C ASN A 38 7.40 -13.33 -23.95
N THR A 39 6.77 -12.30 -23.39
CA THR A 39 6.13 -11.18 -24.09
C THR A 39 6.57 -9.87 -23.46
N PRO A 40 6.76 -8.79 -24.23
CA PRO A 40 6.98 -7.45 -23.68
C PRO A 40 5.81 -7.06 -22.77
N LEU A 41 6.13 -6.60 -21.56
CA LEU A 41 5.16 -6.07 -20.61
C LEU A 41 5.16 -4.53 -20.67
N GLU A 42 3.98 -3.95 -20.80
CA GLU A 42 3.76 -2.51 -20.68
C GLU A 42 3.53 -2.15 -19.21
N TRP A 43 4.22 -1.11 -18.73
CA TRP A 43 4.15 -0.67 -17.32
C TRP A 43 3.40 0.65 -17.22
N SER A 44 2.54 0.78 -16.21
CA SER A 44 1.84 2.04 -15.94
C SER A 44 2.79 3.15 -15.49
N ASP A 45 2.35 4.41 -15.57
CA ASP A 45 3.10 5.55 -15.06
C ASP A 45 3.49 5.37 -13.58
N LEU A 46 2.59 4.82 -12.76
CA LEU A 46 2.87 4.53 -11.35
C LEU A 46 3.97 3.46 -11.17
N ALA A 47 4.00 2.45 -12.05
CA ALA A 47 5.03 1.41 -12.06
C ALA A 47 6.39 1.90 -12.62
N ASN A 48 6.43 3.10 -13.19
CA ASN A 48 7.65 3.74 -13.68
C ASN A 48 8.05 4.99 -12.88
N PHE A 49 7.20 5.45 -11.95
CA PHE A 49 7.41 6.68 -11.19
C PHE A 49 8.70 6.64 -10.37
N THR A 50 9.53 7.66 -10.51
CA THR A 50 10.71 7.87 -9.67
C THR A 50 10.73 9.36 -9.32
N PRO A 51 10.76 9.72 -8.02
CA PRO A 51 10.89 11.12 -7.64
C PRO A 51 12.29 11.62 -8.01
N ASP A 52 12.41 12.93 -8.18
CA ASP A 52 13.72 13.56 -8.33
C ASP A 52 14.37 13.72 -6.94
N PHE A 53 15.41 12.95 -6.67
CA PHE A 53 16.10 12.97 -5.38
C PHE A 53 17.01 14.19 -5.18
N GLU A 54 17.28 14.97 -6.23
CA GLU A 54 18.06 16.20 -6.15
C GLU A 54 17.18 17.42 -5.84
N GLU A 55 15.86 17.27 -5.93
CA GLU A 55 14.86 18.31 -5.69
C GLU A 55 14.13 18.11 -4.36
N ASP A 56 13.24 19.05 -4.01
CA ASP A 56 12.45 18.98 -2.77
C ASP A 56 11.43 17.83 -2.82
N LEU A 57 11.79 16.69 -2.23
CA LEU A 57 10.93 15.51 -2.09
C LEU A 57 9.65 15.78 -1.31
N VAL A 58 9.66 16.72 -0.36
CA VAL A 58 8.46 17.08 0.40
C VAL A 58 7.48 17.82 -0.50
N GLN A 59 7.97 18.75 -1.33
CA GLN A 59 7.13 19.44 -2.29
C GLN A 59 6.57 18.48 -3.34
N GLN A 60 7.40 17.58 -3.89
CA GLN A 60 6.94 16.54 -4.82
C GLN A 60 5.83 15.67 -4.19
N GLY A 61 5.98 15.29 -2.92
CA GLY A 61 4.95 14.54 -2.20
C GLY A 61 3.62 15.30 -2.07
N LYS A 62 3.67 16.61 -1.80
CA LYS A 62 2.48 17.48 -1.76
C LYS A 62 1.81 17.60 -3.13
N ASP A 63 2.59 17.70 -4.20
CA ASP A 63 2.06 17.82 -5.56
C ASP A 63 1.33 16.53 -5.97
N ILE A 64 1.88 15.36 -5.63
CA ILE A 64 1.24 14.05 -5.84
C ILE A 64 -0.04 13.92 -5.01
N GLU A 65 -0.02 14.37 -3.75
CA GLU A 65 -1.21 14.40 -2.90
C GLU A 65 -2.30 15.30 -3.51
N TYR A 66 -1.94 16.49 -3.97
CA TYR A 66 -2.85 17.42 -4.62
C TYR A 66 -3.47 16.82 -5.88
N GLU A 67 -2.67 16.15 -6.72
CA GLU A 67 -3.15 15.45 -7.90
C GLU A 67 -4.13 14.33 -7.54
N PHE A 68 -3.80 13.52 -6.52
CA PHE A 68 -4.67 12.44 -6.03
C PHE A 68 -6.02 12.95 -5.54
N ILE A 69 -6.01 14.03 -4.74
CA ILE A 69 -7.22 14.69 -4.25
C ILE A 69 -8.01 15.24 -5.43
N SER A 70 -7.35 15.97 -6.35
CA SER A 70 -8.01 16.59 -7.51
C SER A 70 -8.71 15.57 -8.41
N LYS A 71 -8.06 14.43 -8.68
CA LYS A 71 -8.65 13.33 -9.47
C LYS A 71 -9.84 12.68 -8.77
N SER A 72 -9.77 12.56 -7.44
CA SER A 72 -10.79 11.88 -6.64
C SER A 72 -11.94 12.81 -6.23
N ALA A 73 -11.77 14.13 -6.31
CA ALA A 73 -12.76 15.13 -5.90
C ALA A 73 -14.05 15.12 -6.75
N SER A 74 -14.07 14.42 -7.89
CA SER A 74 -15.26 14.25 -8.72
C SER A 74 -16.38 13.47 -8.02
N ASN A 75 -16.06 12.61 -7.03
CA ASN A 75 -17.02 11.90 -6.21
C ASN A 75 -16.52 11.78 -4.76
N VAL A 76 -17.12 12.56 -3.86
CA VAL A 76 -16.71 12.64 -2.44
C VAL A 76 -16.89 11.32 -1.69
N ASP A 77 -17.88 10.50 -2.04
CA ASP A 77 -18.12 9.20 -1.39
C ASP A 77 -17.03 8.20 -1.76
N ILE A 78 -16.67 8.15 -3.05
CA ILE A 78 -15.55 7.33 -3.52
C ILE A 78 -14.23 7.81 -2.91
N PHE A 79 -14.01 9.12 -2.84
CA PHE A 79 -12.82 9.68 -2.21
C PHE A 79 -12.74 9.29 -0.72
N SER A 80 -13.85 9.40 0.01
CA SER A 80 -13.95 8.97 1.41
C SER A 80 -13.58 7.49 1.55
N LEU A 81 -14.12 6.62 0.71
CA LEU A 81 -13.82 5.18 0.75
C LEU A 81 -12.37 4.86 0.38
N LYS A 82 -11.77 5.57 -0.59
CA LYS A 82 -10.34 5.44 -0.89
C LYS A 82 -9.48 5.74 0.33
N LEU A 83 -9.81 6.79 1.08
CA LEU A 83 -9.12 7.12 2.34
C LEU A 83 -9.39 6.07 3.42
N THR A 84 -10.63 5.62 3.58
CA THR A 84 -11.00 4.54 4.51
C THR A 84 -10.17 3.28 4.26
N VAL A 85 -10.08 2.84 3.00
CA VAL A 85 -9.26 1.68 2.60
C VAL A 85 -7.78 1.95 2.89
N THR A 86 -7.26 3.11 2.47
CA THR A 86 -5.84 3.48 2.66
C THR A 86 -5.43 3.47 4.13
N TYR A 87 -6.26 4.04 5.02
CA TYR A 87 -5.96 4.03 6.46
C TYR A 87 -6.19 2.66 7.08
N GLY A 88 -7.20 1.92 6.65
CA GLY A 88 -7.47 0.58 7.14
C GLY A 88 -6.34 -0.41 6.82
N ILE A 89 -5.78 -0.39 5.60
CA ILE A 89 -4.63 -1.25 5.26
C ILE A 89 -3.36 -0.88 6.02
N LYS A 90 -3.19 0.38 6.46
CA LYS A 90 -2.08 0.76 7.35
C LYS A 90 -2.19 0.09 8.71
N GLY A 91 -3.40 0.05 9.28
CA GLY A 91 -3.69 -0.66 10.53
C GLY A 91 -3.45 -2.16 10.39
N MET A 92 -4.03 -2.79 9.37
CA MET A 92 -3.82 -4.21 9.05
C MET A 92 -2.34 -4.56 8.90
N ALA A 93 -1.57 -3.73 8.18
CA ALA A 93 -0.13 -3.96 8.00
C ALA A 93 0.66 -3.89 9.32
N SER A 94 0.20 -3.12 10.32
CA SER A 94 0.86 -3.08 11.63
C SER A 94 0.68 -4.37 12.42
N TYR A 95 -0.53 -4.96 12.39
CA TYR A 95 -0.77 -6.27 13.01
C TYR A 95 -0.03 -7.38 12.28
N ALA A 96 -0.05 -7.37 10.94
CA ALA A 96 0.68 -8.35 10.14
C ALA A 96 2.20 -8.29 10.39
N PHE A 97 2.76 -7.08 10.53
CA PHE A 97 4.17 -6.90 10.87
C PHE A 97 4.51 -7.54 12.22
N HIS A 98 3.72 -7.28 13.26
CA HIS A 98 3.97 -7.88 14.58
C HIS A 98 3.74 -9.40 14.60
N ALA A 99 2.77 -9.90 13.84
CA ALA A 99 2.56 -11.33 13.68
C ALA A 99 3.77 -12.01 13.01
N GLN A 100 4.30 -11.39 11.95
CA GLN A 100 5.51 -11.86 11.25
C GLN A 100 6.72 -11.93 12.18
N GLU A 101 6.93 -10.93 13.04
CA GLU A 101 8.02 -10.95 14.04
C GLU A 101 7.90 -12.13 15.04
N LEU A 102 6.70 -12.69 15.18
CA LEU A 102 6.40 -13.88 15.99
C LEU A 102 6.34 -15.17 15.14
N GLY A 103 6.77 -15.10 13.88
CA GLY A 103 6.78 -16.23 12.94
C GLY A 103 5.40 -16.63 12.40
N GLN A 104 4.38 -15.77 12.55
CA GLN A 104 3.04 -16.00 12.04
C GLN A 104 2.80 -15.17 10.77
N GLU A 105 2.53 -15.84 9.65
CA GLU A 105 2.31 -15.18 8.37
C GLU A 105 1.16 -15.83 7.59
N ASP A 106 0.53 -15.06 6.70
CA ASP A 106 -0.50 -15.56 5.79
C ASP A 106 -0.49 -14.74 4.49
N ASP A 107 -0.16 -15.40 3.38
CA ASP A 107 -0.06 -14.78 2.07
C ASP A 107 -1.34 -14.04 1.67
N ARG A 108 -2.52 -14.45 2.16
CA ARG A 108 -3.79 -13.77 1.86
C ARG A 108 -3.78 -12.31 2.32
N VAL A 109 -3.14 -12.00 3.45
CA VAL A 109 -3.03 -10.63 3.96
C VAL A 109 -2.14 -9.79 3.04
N TYR A 110 -1.02 -10.35 2.60
CA TYR A 110 -0.08 -9.67 1.70
C TYR A 110 -0.67 -9.47 0.30
N THR A 111 -1.28 -10.51 -0.27
CA THR A 111 -1.97 -10.43 -1.57
C THR A 111 -3.02 -9.33 -1.56
N PHE A 112 -3.90 -9.32 -0.55
CA PHE A 112 -4.92 -8.27 -0.45
C PHE A 112 -4.32 -6.88 -0.25
N CYS A 113 -3.23 -6.76 0.52
CA CYS A 113 -2.53 -5.49 0.70
C CYS A 113 -2.06 -4.91 -0.66
N HIS A 114 -1.48 -5.75 -1.52
CA HIS A 114 -1.08 -5.36 -2.87
C HIS A 114 -2.27 -4.99 -3.76
N GLU A 115 -3.36 -5.78 -3.72
CA GLU A 115 -4.60 -5.49 -4.46
C GLU A 115 -5.20 -4.14 -4.08
N ALA A 116 -5.32 -3.88 -2.77
CA ALA A 116 -5.87 -2.64 -2.24
C ALA A 116 -5.00 -1.43 -2.64
N LEU A 117 -3.67 -1.55 -2.53
CA LEU A 117 -2.74 -0.49 -2.96
C LEU A 117 -2.85 -0.19 -4.46
N ALA A 118 -2.93 -1.22 -5.30
CA ALA A 118 -3.11 -1.06 -6.74
C ALA A 118 -4.46 -0.40 -7.09
N ALA A 119 -5.50 -0.64 -6.29
CA ALA A 119 -6.82 -0.07 -6.52
C ALA A 119 -6.92 1.43 -6.22
N ILE A 120 -6.12 2.01 -5.32
CA ILE A 120 -6.24 3.41 -4.87
C ILE A 120 -6.21 4.42 -6.04
N HIS A 121 -5.38 4.18 -7.04
CA HIS A 121 -5.23 5.06 -8.21
C HIS A 121 -6.24 4.79 -9.33
N ARG A 122 -7.02 3.70 -9.25
CA ARG A 122 -8.06 3.37 -10.24
C ARG A 122 -9.19 4.38 -10.22
N GLN A 123 -9.75 4.63 -11.40
CA GLN A 123 -10.87 5.56 -11.62
C GLN A 123 -12.11 4.85 -12.20
N ASP A 124 -12.01 3.54 -12.44
CA ASP A 124 -13.02 2.71 -13.07
C ASP A 124 -13.84 1.86 -12.08
N LEU A 125 -13.53 1.96 -10.78
CA LEU A 125 -14.26 1.25 -9.72
C LEU A 125 -15.52 2.03 -9.30
N SER A 126 -16.64 1.32 -9.19
CA SER A 126 -17.91 1.87 -8.73
C SER A 126 -17.92 2.09 -7.21
N LEU A 127 -18.94 2.80 -6.73
CA LEU A 127 -19.17 2.99 -5.29
C LEU A 127 -19.28 1.64 -4.54
N ASN A 128 -20.01 0.67 -5.11
CA ASN A 128 -20.17 -0.65 -4.51
C ASN A 128 -18.86 -1.44 -4.48
N ASP A 129 -18.00 -1.28 -5.48
CA ASP A 129 -16.67 -1.91 -5.47
C ASP A 129 -15.82 -1.37 -4.32
N TRP A 130 -15.88 -0.06 -4.07
CA TRP A 130 -15.17 0.58 -2.95
C TRP A 130 -15.74 0.18 -1.58
N VAL A 131 -17.07 0.03 -1.45
CA VAL A 131 -17.68 -0.51 -0.23
C VAL A 131 -17.21 -1.94 0.02
N ASN A 132 -17.20 -2.79 -1.02
CA ASN A 132 -16.70 -4.16 -0.91
C ASN A 132 -15.21 -4.19 -0.55
N MET A 133 -14.39 -3.29 -1.12
CA MET A 133 -12.98 -3.14 -0.75
C MET A 133 -12.83 -2.81 0.73
N ALA A 134 -13.60 -1.85 1.26
CA ALA A 134 -13.56 -1.49 2.67
C ALA A 134 -13.99 -2.64 3.60
N LEU A 135 -15.01 -3.42 3.21
CA LEU A 135 -15.39 -4.64 3.95
C LEU A 135 -14.28 -5.69 3.93
N LYS A 136 -13.61 -5.85 2.78
CA LYS A 136 -12.48 -6.78 2.65
C LYS A 136 -11.27 -6.39 3.50
N VAL A 137 -11.02 -5.07 3.66
CA VAL A 137 -10.05 -4.58 4.66
C VAL A 137 -10.41 -5.07 6.06
N GLY A 138 -11.68 -4.99 6.45
CA GLY A 138 -12.15 -5.49 7.75
C GLY A 138 -11.88 -6.99 7.94
N GLU A 139 -12.19 -7.80 6.92
CA GLU A 139 -11.93 -9.25 6.92
C GLU A 139 -10.44 -9.56 7.08
N MET A 140 -9.57 -8.91 6.29
CA MET A 140 -8.13 -9.15 6.35
C MET A 140 -7.46 -8.57 7.60
N ASN A 141 -8.02 -7.49 8.16
CA ASN A 141 -7.61 -6.97 9.46
C ASN A 141 -7.94 -7.95 10.59
N PHE A 142 -9.11 -8.59 10.55
CA PHE A 142 -9.44 -9.66 11.49
C PHE A 142 -8.43 -10.82 11.37
N ARG A 143 -8.11 -11.23 10.15
CA ARG A 143 -7.11 -12.27 9.91
C ARG A 143 -5.72 -11.89 10.46
N ALA A 144 -5.27 -10.65 10.25
CA ALA A 144 -3.99 -10.18 10.80
C ALA A 144 -3.99 -10.19 12.34
N MET A 145 -5.11 -9.87 12.98
CA MET A 145 -5.25 -9.96 14.44
C MET A 145 -5.25 -11.42 14.94
N GLU A 146 -5.87 -12.36 14.23
CA GLU A 146 -5.80 -13.79 14.56
C GLU A 146 -4.36 -14.32 14.55
N LEU A 147 -3.57 -13.93 13.53
CA LEU A 147 -2.16 -14.31 13.44
C LEU A 147 -1.35 -13.72 14.60
N LEU A 148 -1.60 -12.45 14.92
CA LEU A 148 -0.93 -11.78 16.03
C LEU A 148 -1.29 -12.41 17.38
N ASP A 149 -2.55 -12.76 17.61
CA ASP A 149 -3.01 -13.46 18.82
C ASP A 149 -2.31 -14.82 18.95
N ALA A 150 -2.37 -15.64 17.88
CA ALA A 150 -1.72 -16.94 17.84
C ALA A 150 -0.21 -16.87 18.14
N GLY A 151 0.48 -15.86 17.60
CA GLY A 151 1.91 -15.64 17.86
C GLY A 151 2.22 -15.27 19.31
N ASN A 152 1.32 -14.55 19.99
CA ASN A 152 1.52 -14.14 21.38
C ASN A 152 1.09 -15.19 22.41
N THR A 153 0.06 -15.99 22.11
CA THR A 153 -0.52 -16.95 23.07
C THR A 153 -0.14 -18.40 22.80
N GLY A 154 0.46 -18.70 21.65
CA GLY A 154 0.79 -20.04 21.21
C GLY A 154 2.10 -20.61 21.77
N THR A 155 2.80 -19.89 22.65
CA THR A 155 4.05 -20.31 23.30
C THR A 155 3.84 -20.85 24.70
#